data_AF-A0A1H4JHF2-F1
#
_entry.id   AF-A0A1H4JHF2-F1
#
_cell.length_a   1.000
_cell.length_b   1.000
_cell.length_c   1.000
_cell.angle_alpha   90.00
_cell.angle_beta   90.00
_cell.angle_gamma   90.00
#
_symmetry.space_group_name_H-M   'P 1'
#
loop_
_entity.id
_entity.type
_entity.pdbx_description
1 polymer ?
#
loop_
_entity_poly.entity_id
_entity_poly.type
_entity_poly.pdbx_seq_one_letter_code
_entity_poly.pdbx_strand_id
1 'polypeptide(L)' 'MELIIKLFLGVLGGYFFIGFIFGLFFLIKASKIDPLLKDSRKVVRFLLLPGVVSTWPFLIRKLFKTK' A
#
# COMPACT_ATOMS: atom_id res chain seq x y z
N MET A 1 -29.65 8.47 4.14
CA MET A 1 -28.94 7.28 4.66
C MET A 1 -28.32 6.46 3.53
N GLU A 2 -29.10 5.95 2.57
CA GLU A 2 -28.59 5.12 1.47
C GLU A 2 -27.49 5.79 0.63
N LEU A 3 -27.68 7.05 0.20
CA LEU A 3 -26.71 7.79 -0.59
C LEU A 3 -25.35 7.93 0.14
N ILE A 4 -25.39 8.21 1.45
CA ILE A 4 -24.18 8.39 2.29
C ILE A 4 -23.41 7.08 2.38
N ILE A 5 -24.11 5.96 2.59
CA ILE A 5 -23.49 4.63 2.64
C ILE A 5 -22.82 4.30 1.29
N LYS A 6 -23.51 4.55 0.17
CA LYS A 6 -22.95 4.31 -1.17
C LYS A 6 -21.70 5.16 -1.43
N LEU A 7 -21.73 6.44 -1.07
CA LEU A 7 -20.58 7.34 -1.17
C LEU A 7 -19.40 6.84 -0.32
N PHE A 8 -19.66 6.51 0.95
CA PHE A 8 -18.64 5.99 1.86
C PHE A 8 -18.00 4.70 1.32
N LEU A 9 -18.81 3.73 0.90
CA LEU A 9 -18.32 2.48 0.33
C LEU A 9 -17.57 2.69 -0.99
N GLY A 10 -18.01 3.63 -1.83
CA GLY A 10 -17.30 3.99 -3.06
C GLY A 10 -15.91 4.56 -2.78
N VAL A 11 -15.82 5.50 -1.83
CA VAL A 11 -14.53 6.08 -1.40
C VAL A 11 -13.64 5.01 -0.75
N LEU A 12 -14.21 4.19 0.14
CA LEU A 12 -13.48 3.10 0.81
C LEU A 12 -12.96 2.08 -0.20
N GLY A 13 -13.81 1.68 -1.17
CA GLY A 13 -13.45 0.76 -2.24
C GLY A 13 -12.33 1.32 -3.12
N GLY A 14 -12.43 2.59 -3.52
CA GLY A 14 -11.38 3.28 -4.27
C GLY A 14 -10.06 3.35 -3.48
N TYR A 15 -10.12 3.67 -2.19
CA TYR A 15 -8.96 3.70 -1.30
C TYR A 15 -8.26 2.34 -1.22
N PHE A 16 -9.03 1.26 -1.01
CA PHE A 16 -8.50 -0.11 -0.96
C PHE A 16 -7.98 -0.58 -2.32
N PHE A 17 -8.63 -0.21 -3.43
CA PHE A 17 -8.21 -0.57 -4.77
C PHE A 17 -6.84 0.03 -5.11
N ILE A 18 -6.64 1.32 -4.82
CA ILE A 18 -5.34 1.99 -5.00
C ILE A 18 -4.30 1.38 -4.06
N GLY A 19 -4.67 1.15 -2.80
CA GLY A 19 -3.82 0.48 -1.82
C GLY A 19 -3.37 -0.91 -2.28
N PHE A 20 -4.27 -1.68 -2.90
CA PHE A 20 -3.98 -3.01 -3.42
C PHE A 20 -2.97 -2.97 -4.57
N ILE A 21 -3.16 -2.06 -5.53
CA ILE A 21 -2.19 -1.83 -6.61
C ILE A 21 -0.83 -1.43 -6.04
N PHE A 22 -0.80 -0.54 -5.04
CA PHE A 22 0.43 -0.16 -4.35
C PHE A 22 1.08 -1.33 -3.60
N GLY A 23 0.29 -2.19 -2.96
CA GLY A 23 0.76 -3.40 -2.30
C GLY A 23 1.42 -4.38 -3.28
N LEU A 24 0.84 -4.57 -4.47
CA LEU A 24 1.44 -5.37 -5.53
C LEU A 24 2.78 -4.78 -6.00
N PHE A 25 2.83 -3.45 -6.18
CA PHE A 25 4.08 -2.75 -6.48
C PHE A 25 5.14 -2.94 -5.38
N PHE A 26 4.73 -2.87 -4.11
CA PHE A 26 5.60 -3.07 -2.94
C PHE A 26 6.24 -4.46 -2.95
N LEU A 27 5.54 -5.53 -3.32
CA LEU A 27 6.15 -6.88 -3.35
C LEU A 27 7.38 -6.96 -4.25
N ILE A 28 7.35 -6.24 -5.39
CA ILE A 28 8.40 -6.25 -6.40
C ILE A 28 9.49 -5.23 -6.05
N LYS A 29 9.10 -4.03 -5.59
CA LYS A 29 9.98 -2.87 -5.38
C LYS A 29 10.07 -2.42 -3.92
N ALA A 30 9.91 -3.33 -2.96
CA ALA A 30 9.98 -3.05 -1.51
C ALA A 30 11.25 -2.26 -1.12
N SER A 31 12.39 -2.58 -1.74
CA SER A 31 13.67 -1.90 -1.48
C SER A 31 13.68 -0.42 -1.86
N LYS A 32 12.78 0.05 -2.74
CA LYS A 32 12.63 1.48 -3.06
C LYS A 32 11.81 2.23 -2.00
N ILE A 33 10.99 1.51 -1.23
CA ILE A 33 10.13 2.07 -0.19
C ILE A 33 10.87 2.09 1.15
N ASP A 34 11.62 1.02 1.42
CA ASP A 34 12.46 0.89 2.60
C ASP A 34 13.76 0.12 2.27
N PRO A 35 14.94 0.74 2.42
CA PRO A 35 16.22 0.07 2.21
C PRO A 35 16.41 -1.19 3.08
N LEU A 36 15.80 -1.23 4.28
CA LEU A 36 15.90 -2.37 5.20
C LEU A 36 15.23 -3.63 4.64
N LEU A 37 14.33 -3.47 3.66
CA LEU A 37 13.65 -4.60 3.03
C LEU A 37 14.48 -5.24 1.90
N LYS A 38 15.64 -4.69 1.55
CA LYS A 38 16.50 -5.20 0.46
C LYS A 38 16.83 -6.69 0.64
N ASP A 39 17.16 -7.10 1.86
CA ASP A 39 17.58 -8.48 2.19
C ASP A 39 16.44 -9.33 2.80
N SER A 40 15.21 -8.79 2.85
CA SER A 40 14.05 -9.51 3.39
C SER A 40 13.54 -10.61 2.45
N ARG A 41 13.14 -11.76 3.04
CA ARG A 41 12.50 -12.86 2.29
C ARG A 41 11.14 -12.44 1.71
N LYS A 42 10.77 -12.98 0.55
CA LYS A 42 9.49 -12.68 -0.13
C LYS A 42 8.26 -12.94 0.76
N VAL A 43 8.31 -13.98 1.61
CA VAL A 43 7.22 -14.29 2.57
C VAL A 43 7.03 -13.16 3.59
N VAL A 44 8.10 -12.55 4.08
CA VAL A 44 8.01 -11.41 5.00
C VAL A 44 7.36 -10.22 4.31
N ARG A 45 7.72 -9.95 3.05
CA ARG A 45 7.08 -8.88 2.25
C ARG A 45 5.59 -9.15 2.03
N PHE A 46 5.21 -10.41 1.84
CA PHE A 46 3.81 -10.80 1.73
C PHE A 46 3.03 -10.57 3.03
N LEU A 47 3.62 -10.89 4.19
CA LEU A 47 3.02 -10.60 5.50
C LEU A 47 2.79 -9.10 5.75
N LEU A 48 3.60 -8.23 5.11
CA LEU A 48 3.45 -6.77 5.22
C LEU A 48 2.35 -6.21 4.30
N LEU A 49 1.84 -6.97 3.33
CA LEU A 49 0.81 -6.51 2.39
C LEU A 49 -0.39 -5.84 3.05
N PRO A 50 -1.09 -6.43 4.04
CA PRO A 50 -2.27 -5.80 4.62
C PRO A 50 -1.94 -4.41 5.19
N GLY A 51 -0.82 -4.27 5.91
CA GLY A 51 -0.37 -2.99 6.43
C GLY A 51 -0.02 -1.98 5.33
N VAL A 52 0.67 -2.44 4.27
CA VAL A 52 1.04 -1.61 3.13
C VAL A 52 -0.18 -1.12 2.35
N VAL A 53 -1.16 -2.00 2.11
CA VAL A 53 -2.43 -1.67 1.44
C VAL A 53 -3.23 -0.67 2.28
N SER A 54 -3.29 -0.84 3.61
CA SER A 54 -4.00 0.08 4.49
C SER A 54 -3.31 1.44 4.65
N THR A 55 -1.99 1.52 4.53
CA THR A 55 -1.19 2.75 4.82
C THR A 55 -0.44 3.31 3.61
N TRP A 56 -0.84 2.93 2.39
CA TRP A 56 -0.21 3.34 1.13
C TRP A 56 0.00 4.85 0.97
N PRO A 57 -0.89 5.78 1.41
CA PRO A 57 -0.70 7.22 1.20
C PRO A 57 0.52 7.77 1.98
N PHE A 58 0.90 7.11 3.07
CA PHE A 58 2.09 7.48 3.83
C PHE A 58 3.35 6.89 3.20
N LEU A 59 3.26 5.66 2.69
CA LEU A 59 4.37 4.93 2.08
C LEU A 59 4.74 5.50 0.70
N ILE A 60 3.78 5.99 -0.08
CA ILE A 60 4.03 6.58 -1.39
C ILE A 60 4.96 7.80 -1.31
N ARG A 61 4.90 8.56 -0.20
CA ARG A 61 5.80 9.70 0.03
C ARG A 61 7.26 9.27 0.16
N LYS A 62 7.52 8.07 0.71
CA LYS A 62 8.88 7.54 0.83
C LYS A 62 9.50 7.25 -0.54
N LEU A 63 8.69 6.84 -1.53
CA LEU A 63 9.17 6.61 -2.90
C LEU A 63 9.78 7.85 -3.55
N PHE A 64 9.28 9.04 -3.22
CA PHE A 64 9.77 10.32 -3.75
C PHE A 64 10.87 10.95 -2.89
N LYS A 65 11.08 10.45 -1.66
CA LYS A 65 12.08 10.97 -0.72
C LYS A 65 13.43 10.25 -0.79
N THR A 66 13.54 9.18 -1.58
CA THR A 66 14.83 8.52 -1.86
C THR A 66 15.69 9.43 -2.74
N LYS A 67 16.41 10.35 -2.08
CA LYS A 67 17.63 10.99 -2.59
C LYS A 67 18.81 10.07 -2.34
#